data_AF-A0AAN6BU54-F1
#
_entry.id   AF-A0AAN6BU54-F1
#
_cell.length_a   1.000
_cell.length_b   1.000
_cell.length_c   1.000
_cell.angle_alpha   90.00
_cell.angle_beta   90.00
_cell.angle_gamma   90.00
#
_symmetry.space_group_name_H-M   'P 1'
#
loop_
_entity.id
_entity.type
_entity.pdbx_description
1 polymer ?
#
loop_
_entity_poly.entity_id
_entity_poly.type
_entity_poly.pdbx_seq_one_letter_code
_entity_poly.pdbx_strand_id
1 'polypeptide(L)'
;MALGNSTIVSAITHVLGKVSQPIHVHVLESRPLFEVFRMAQEIASFANENKPMLDLTVHTDVSVGVAARSIDIMLIRADLIDKTAAVSNKVSSLSTILTAKYIAPQGKFVALSKKEKALPFSPPGQEETHPQEVTQAWGKHSAPLKGPHRQVNVNNI
;
A
#
# COMPACT_ATOMS: atom_id res chain seq x y z
N MET A 1 5.93 -4.83 -7.13
CA MET A 1 5.62 -3.79 -6.11
C MET A 1 4.20 -3.99 -5.60
N ALA A 2 3.91 -3.73 -4.32
CA ALA A 2 2.64 -4.02 -3.69
C ALA A 2 2.16 -2.91 -2.73
N LEU A 3 0.87 -2.61 -2.80
CA LEU A 3 0.09 -1.77 -1.86
C LEU A 3 -1.15 -2.56 -1.43
N GLY A 4 -1.21 -3.11 -0.20
CA GLY A 4 -2.46 -3.78 0.17
C GLY A 4 -2.52 -4.45 1.52
N ASN A 5 -3.14 -5.63 1.53
CA ASN A 5 -3.46 -6.42 2.72
C ASN A 5 -3.20 -7.92 2.47
N SER A 6 -3.79 -8.77 3.32
CA SER A 6 -3.75 -10.23 3.25
C SER A 6 -4.07 -10.84 1.87
N THR A 7 -4.93 -10.26 1.04
CA THR A 7 -5.20 -10.79 -0.31
C THR A 7 -3.96 -10.73 -1.20
N ILE A 8 -3.17 -9.66 -1.08
CA ILE A 8 -1.90 -9.55 -1.80
C ILE A 8 -0.86 -10.50 -1.20
N VAL A 9 -0.81 -10.65 0.13
CA VAL A 9 0.08 -11.64 0.78
C VAL A 9 -0.17 -13.03 0.20
N SER A 10 -1.43 -13.48 0.19
CA SER A 10 -1.79 -14.79 -0.35
C SER A 10 -1.39 -14.95 -1.82
N ALA A 11 -1.53 -13.90 -2.63
CA ALA A 11 -1.12 -13.94 -4.04
C ALA A 11 0.41 -14.07 -4.18
N ILE A 12 1.18 -13.30 -3.40
CA ILE A 12 2.65 -13.33 -3.42
C ILE A 12 3.17 -14.68 -2.94
N THR A 13 2.71 -15.18 -1.79
CA THR A 13 3.17 -16.47 -1.24
C THR A 13 2.78 -17.64 -2.14
N HIS A 14 1.61 -17.57 -2.80
CA HIS A 14 1.21 -18.57 -3.79
C HIS A 14 2.17 -18.65 -4.98
N VAL A 15 2.64 -17.50 -5.49
CA VAL A 15 3.62 -17.47 -6.58
C VAL A 15 4.99 -17.94 -6.10
N LEU A 16 5.44 -17.47 -4.94
CA LEU A 16 6.73 -17.87 -4.35
C LEU A 16 6.84 -19.38 -4.12
N GLY A 17 5.73 -20.06 -3.79
CA GLY A 17 5.70 -21.52 -3.64
C GLY A 17 5.70 -22.31 -4.96
N LYS A 18 5.56 -21.63 -6.11
CA LYS A 18 5.44 -22.27 -7.44
C LYS A 18 6.60 -22.01 -8.37
N VAL A 19 7.29 -20.89 -8.21
CA VAL A 19 8.36 -20.49 -9.12
C VAL A 19 9.73 -20.69 -8.48
N SER A 20 10.72 -21.02 -9.30
CA SER A 20 12.12 -21.14 -8.88
C SER A 20 12.95 -19.91 -9.22
N GLN A 21 12.41 -18.97 -9.99
CA GLN A 21 13.09 -17.73 -10.35
C GLN A 21 13.12 -16.74 -9.18
N PRO A 22 14.19 -15.93 -9.05
CA PRO A 22 14.23 -14.83 -8.09
C PRO A 22 13.07 -13.87 -8.31
N ILE A 23 12.34 -13.56 -7.24
CA ILE A 23 11.30 -12.53 -7.23
C ILE A 23 11.74 -11.37 -6.34
N HIS A 24 11.66 -10.16 -6.87
CA HIS A 24 11.86 -8.93 -6.11
C HIS A 24 10.50 -8.34 -5.71
N VAL A 25 10.26 -8.24 -4.41
CA VAL A 25 9.02 -7.70 -3.83
C VAL A 25 9.33 -6.38 -3.15
N HIS A 26 8.83 -5.29 -3.73
CA HIS A 26 8.80 -3.98 -3.08
C HIS A 26 7.44 -3.76 -2.42
N VAL A 27 7.42 -3.55 -1.11
CA VAL A 27 6.22 -3.21 -0.34
C VAL A 27 6.25 -1.72 -0.03
N LEU A 28 5.15 -1.01 -0.29
CA LEU A 28 5.01 0.40 0.03
C LEU A 28 4.19 0.58 1.30
N GLU A 29 4.79 1.20 2.31
CA GLU A 29 4.17 1.48 3.60
C GLU A 29 3.66 2.92 3.70
N SER A 30 2.41 3.06 4.10
CA SER A 30 1.73 4.34 4.28
C SER A 30 1.62 4.69 5.77
N ARG A 31 1.93 5.94 6.12
CA ARG A 31 1.61 6.49 7.45
C ARG A 31 0.10 6.75 7.57
N PRO A 32 -0.47 6.81 8.78
CA PRO A 32 0.18 6.66 10.09
C PRO A 32 0.22 5.24 10.68
N LEU A 33 -0.61 4.32 10.20
CA LEU A 33 -0.92 3.06 10.89
C LEU A 33 0.03 1.88 10.61
N PHE A 34 0.95 2.01 9.66
CA PHE A 34 1.93 0.97 9.29
C PHE A 34 1.32 -0.41 8.99
N GLU A 35 0.17 -0.44 8.34
CA GLU A 35 -0.58 -1.68 8.16
C GLU A 35 0.08 -2.65 7.19
N VAL A 36 0.89 -2.14 6.25
CA VAL A 36 1.52 -2.94 5.20
C VAL A 36 2.78 -3.65 5.71
N PHE A 37 3.34 -3.21 6.83
CA PHE A 37 4.50 -3.80 7.48
C PHE A 37 4.19 -5.22 7.95
N ARG A 38 2.98 -5.44 8.46
CA ARG A 38 2.52 -6.79 8.82
C ARG A 38 2.54 -7.74 7.63
N MET A 39 2.19 -7.27 6.43
CA MET A 39 2.31 -8.08 5.22
C MET A 39 3.75 -8.43 4.89
N ALA A 40 4.67 -7.47 5.01
CA ALA A 40 6.08 -7.72 4.78
C ALA A 40 6.61 -8.78 5.76
N GLN A 41 6.18 -8.74 7.02
CA GLN A 41 6.50 -9.78 8.01
C GLN A 41 5.95 -11.15 7.60
N GLU A 42 4.68 -11.23 7.16
CA GLU A 42 4.07 -12.50 6.72
C GLU A 42 4.79 -13.09 5.49
N ILE A 43 5.14 -12.27 4.51
CA ILE A 43 5.89 -12.69 3.32
C ILE A 43 7.29 -13.20 3.71
N ALA A 44 7.97 -12.49 4.62
CA ALA A 44 9.28 -12.88 5.11
C ALA A 44 9.24 -14.21 5.90
N SER A 45 8.24 -14.39 6.76
CA SER A 45 8.03 -15.65 7.48
C SER A 45 7.81 -16.82 6.53
N PHE A 46 6.93 -16.66 5.53
CA PHE A 46 6.72 -17.67 4.51
C PHE A 46 8.03 -18.03 3.78
N ALA A 47 8.83 -17.03 3.43
CA ALA A 47 10.10 -17.24 2.74
C ALA A 47 11.14 -17.97 3.62
N ASN A 48 11.19 -17.68 4.91
CA ASN A 48 12.08 -18.38 5.84
C ASN A 48 11.75 -19.88 5.95
N GLU A 49 10.46 -20.23 5.92
CA GLU A 49 10.00 -21.62 6.00
C GLU A 49 10.22 -22.39 4.68
N ASN A 50 9.92 -21.76 3.55
CA ASN A 50 9.87 -22.42 2.25
C ASN A 50 11.14 -22.22 1.40
N LYS A 51 12.04 -21.32 1.82
CA LYS A 51 13.31 -20.96 1.16
C LYS A 51 13.19 -20.62 -0.35
N PRO A 52 12.17 -19.86 -0.81
CA PRO A 52 12.15 -19.38 -2.18
C PRO A 52 13.25 -18.33 -2.41
N MET A 53 13.59 -18.09 -3.68
CA MET A 53 14.49 -16.97 -4.04
C MET A 53 13.72 -15.65 -3.98
N LEU A 54 13.79 -14.95 -2.84
CA LEU A 54 13.08 -13.69 -2.59
C LEU A 54 14.05 -12.57 -2.20
N ASP A 55 13.91 -11.41 -2.86
CA ASP A 55 14.40 -10.12 -2.35
C ASP A 55 13.20 -9.28 -1.92
N LEU A 56 13.10 -8.95 -0.62
CA LEU A 56 12.00 -8.19 -0.05
C LEU A 56 12.51 -6.84 0.44
N THR A 57 11.99 -5.76 -0.15
CA THR A 57 12.29 -4.39 0.28
C THR A 57 11.03 -3.68 0.74
N VAL A 58 11.09 -3.04 1.91
CA VAL A 58 10.03 -2.14 2.40
C VAL A 58 10.44 -0.70 2.14
N HIS A 59 9.56 0.04 1.49
CA HIS A 59 9.69 1.45 1.18
C HIS A 59 8.57 2.21 1.85
N THR A 60 8.78 3.50 2.11
CA THR A 60 7.64 4.38 2.41
C THR A 60 6.91 4.71 1.09
N ASP A 61 5.59 4.88 1.13
CA ASP A 61 4.81 5.26 -0.04
C ASP A 61 5.30 6.57 -0.69
N VAL A 62 5.83 7.52 0.09
CA VAL A 62 6.43 8.75 -0.45
C VAL A 62 7.70 8.52 -1.29
N SER A 63 8.37 7.37 -1.16
CA SER A 63 9.56 7.05 -1.97
C SER A 63 9.22 6.32 -3.27
N VAL A 64 7.93 6.19 -3.62
CA VAL A 64 7.47 5.52 -4.85
C VAL A 64 8.15 6.05 -6.11
N GLY A 65 8.45 7.36 -6.19
CA GLY A 65 9.14 7.94 -7.34
C GLY A 65 10.53 7.34 -7.61
N VAL A 66 11.19 6.84 -6.57
CA VAL A 66 12.48 6.16 -6.66
C VAL A 66 12.28 4.64 -6.73
N ALA A 67 11.40 4.10 -5.88
CA ALA A 67 11.19 2.66 -5.74
C ALA A 67 10.49 2.03 -6.97
N ALA A 68 9.72 2.81 -7.73
CA ALA A 68 9.00 2.30 -8.90
C ALA A 68 9.89 2.12 -10.14
N ARG A 69 11.19 2.49 -10.07
CA ARG A 69 12.12 2.30 -11.19
C ARG A 69 12.20 0.81 -11.53
N SER A 70 11.84 0.48 -12.77
CA SER A 70 11.91 -0.89 -13.30
C SER A 70 10.97 -1.89 -12.62
N ILE A 71 9.81 -1.46 -12.10
CA ILE A 71 8.80 -2.43 -11.65
C ILE A 71 8.12 -3.11 -12.85
N ASP A 72 8.03 -4.44 -12.80
CA ASP A 72 7.29 -5.21 -13.81
C ASP A 72 5.78 -5.22 -13.54
N ILE A 73 5.42 -5.35 -12.25
CA ILE A 73 4.04 -5.48 -11.81
C ILE A 73 3.83 -4.66 -10.52
N MET A 74 2.74 -3.89 -10.50
CA MET A 74 2.20 -3.24 -9.32
C MET A 74 0.87 -3.90 -8.92
N LEU A 75 0.85 -4.53 -7.76
CA LEU A 75 -0.35 -5.11 -7.16
C LEU A 75 -1.03 -4.08 -6.26
N ILE A 76 -2.30 -3.84 -6.51
CA ILE A 76 -3.12 -2.83 -5.83
C ILE A 76 -4.27 -3.53 -5.14
N ARG A 77 -4.43 -3.34 -3.83
CA ARG A 77 -5.64 -3.78 -3.13
C ARG A 77 -6.83 -2.99 -3.64
N ALA A 78 -7.93 -3.68 -3.91
CA ALA A 78 -9.20 -3.06 -4.21
C ALA A 78 -10.18 -3.37 -3.08
N ASP A 79 -10.58 -2.34 -2.34
CA ASP A 79 -11.62 -2.44 -1.31
C ASP A 79 -13.02 -2.41 -1.89
N LEU A 80 -13.19 -1.69 -2.99
CA LEU A 80 -14.37 -1.74 -3.83
C LEU A 80 -13.97 -1.56 -5.29
N ILE A 81 -14.61 -2.30 -6.18
CA ILE A 81 -14.58 -2.06 -7.62
C ILE A 81 -15.99 -1.70 -8.06
N ASP A 82 -16.16 -0.52 -8.63
CA ASP A 82 -17.48 -0.03 -9.04
C ASP A 82 -17.88 -0.50 -10.44
N LYS A 83 -19.09 -0.14 -10.87
CA LYS A 83 -19.63 -0.49 -12.20
C LYS A 83 -18.81 0.06 -13.38
N THR A 84 -17.95 1.04 -13.15
CA THR A 84 -17.05 1.63 -14.16
C THR A 84 -15.64 1.04 -14.12
N ALA A 85 -15.43 0.02 -13.27
CA ALA A 85 -14.14 -0.56 -12.94
C ALA A 85 -13.19 0.42 -12.21
N ALA A 86 -13.72 1.50 -11.61
CA ALA A 86 -12.95 2.34 -10.72
C ALA A 86 -12.67 1.59 -9.41
N VAL A 87 -11.44 1.73 -8.92
CA VAL A 87 -10.95 1.02 -7.73
C VAL A 87 -10.90 1.99 -6.56
N SER A 88 -11.62 1.66 -5.49
CA SER A 88 -11.47 2.31 -4.19
C SER A 88 -10.45 1.54 -3.34
N ASN A 89 -9.55 2.28 -2.70
CA ASN A 89 -8.48 1.79 -1.83
C ASN A 89 -8.07 2.94 -0.90
N LYS A 90 -6.99 2.76 -0.13
CA LYS A 90 -6.38 3.80 0.72
C LYS A 90 -6.17 5.14 0.00
N VAL A 91 -6.26 6.24 0.75
CA VAL A 91 -6.09 7.61 0.25
C VAL A 91 -4.78 7.81 -0.53
N SER A 92 -3.66 7.26 -0.07
CA SER A 92 -2.36 7.41 -0.76
C SER A 92 -2.23 6.57 -2.03
N SER A 93 -3.17 5.67 -2.32
CA SER A 93 -3.05 4.74 -3.45
C SER A 93 -3.06 5.46 -4.80
N LEU A 94 -3.93 6.47 -4.99
CA LEU A 94 -4.04 7.17 -6.28
C LEU A 94 -2.75 7.89 -6.65
N SER A 95 -2.20 8.70 -5.75
CA SER A 95 -0.94 9.43 -5.99
C SER A 95 0.22 8.46 -6.21
N THR A 96 0.25 7.36 -5.44
CA THR A 96 1.27 6.32 -5.57
C THR A 96 1.21 5.61 -6.92
N ILE A 97 0.01 5.20 -7.36
CA ILE A 97 -0.21 4.54 -8.64
C ILE A 97 0.14 5.47 -9.81
N LEU A 98 -0.31 6.73 -9.77
CA LEU A 98 0.00 7.70 -10.82
C LEU A 98 1.51 7.96 -10.91
N THR A 99 2.19 8.10 -9.78
CA THR A 99 3.65 8.28 -9.75
C THR A 99 4.36 7.04 -10.29
N ALA A 100 3.98 5.85 -9.85
CA ALA A 100 4.55 4.60 -10.33
C ALA A 100 4.33 4.41 -11.84
N LYS A 101 3.14 4.76 -12.36
CA LYS A 101 2.80 4.67 -13.78
C LYS A 101 3.59 5.67 -14.63
N TYR A 102 3.87 6.85 -14.09
CA TYR A 102 4.73 7.83 -14.73
C TYR A 102 6.20 7.34 -14.80
N ILE A 103 6.71 6.76 -13.71
CA ILE A 103 8.11 6.31 -13.62
C ILE A 103 8.36 4.99 -14.38
N ALA A 104 7.39 4.08 -14.37
CA ALA A 104 7.46 2.77 -15.03
C ALA A 104 6.24 2.57 -15.94
N PRO A 105 6.20 3.24 -17.10
CA PRO A 105 5.07 3.15 -18.02
C PRO A 105 4.86 1.76 -18.62
N GLN A 106 5.90 0.92 -18.60
CA GLN A 106 5.88 -0.46 -19.10
C GLN A 106 5.31 -1.44 -18.06
N GLY A 107 5.24 -1.03 -16.78
CA GLY A 107 4.78 -1.86 -15.68
C GLY A 107 3.29 -2.19 -15.80
N LYS A 108 2.91 -3.39 -15.36
CA LYS A 108 1.51 -3.82 -15.33
C LYS A 108 0.88 -3.45 -13.99
N PHE A 109 -0.25 -2.77 -14.03
CA PHE A 109 -0.99 -2.35 -12.84
C PHE A 109 -2.21 -3.26 -12.68
N VAL A 110 -2.23 -4.02 -11.59
CA VAL A 110 -3.23 -5.06 -11.36
C VAL A 110 -3.93 -4.81 -10.04
N ALA A 111 -5.23 -4.55 -10.11
CA ALA A 111 -6.10 -4.50 -8.95
C ALA A 111 -6.51 -5.92 -8.53
N LEU A 112 -6.31 -6.26 -7.26
CA LEU A 112 -6.72 -7.52 -6.66
C LEU A 112 -7.84 -7.26 -5.66
N SER A 113 -8.96 -7.95 -5.87
CA SER A 113 -10.11 -7.91 -4.97
C SER A 113 -10.74 -9.27 -4.81
N LYS A 114 -11.51 -9.43 -3.74
CA LYS A 114 -12.44 -10.56 -3.61
C LYS A 114 -13.69 -10.28 -4.44
N LYS A 115 -14.38 -11.32 -4.89
CA LYS A 115 -15.53 -11.20 -5.80
C LYS A 115 -16.65 -10.33 -5.20
N GLU A 116 -16.89 -10.44 -3.90
CA GLU A 116 -17.92 -9.70 -3.17
C GLU A 116 -17.67 -8.18 -3.07
N LYS A 117 -16.45 -7.72 -3.39
CA LYS A 117 -16.08 -6.30 -3.38
C LYS A 117 -16.27 -5.63 -4.76
N ALA A 118 -16.62 -6.40 -5.78
CA ALA A 118 -17.05 -5.85 -7.07
C ALA A 118 -18.56 -5.59 -7.01
N LEU A 119 -18.94 -4.32 -6.87
CA LEU A 119 -20.33 -3.92 -6.64
C LEU A 119 -20.85 -3.05 -7.79
N PRO A 120 -22.12 -3.20 -8.19
CA PRO A 120 -22.71 -2.42 -9.29
C PRO A 120 -23.06 -0.97 -8.89
N PHE A 121 -22.73 -0.56 -7.66
CA PHE A 121 -23.05 0.75 -7.11
C PHE A 121 -21.83 1.66 -7.14
N SER A 122 -22.09 2.97 -7.08
CA SER A 122 -21.02 3.96 -6.89
C SER A 122 -20.27 3.71 -5.59
N PRO A 123 -18.97 4.03 -5.52
CA PRO A 123 -18.20 3.92 -4.29
C PRO A 123 -18.85 4.76 -3.18
N PRO A 124 -18.79 4.31 -1.92
CA PRO A 124 -19.15 5.15 -0.78
C PRO A 124 -18.27 6.40 -0.73
N GLY A 125 -18.68 7.38 0.09
CA GLY A 125 -17.87 8.55 0.36
C GLY A 125 -16.48 8.20 0.95
N GLN A 126 -15.60 9.20 1.00
CA GLN A 126 -14.26 9.07 1.57
C GLN A 126 -14.34 8.59 3.03
N GLU A 127 -13.48 7.64 3.40
CA GLU A 127 -13.37 7.15 4.77
C GLU A 127 -12.91 8.29 5.69
N GLU A 128 -13.66 8.55 6.75
CA GLU A 128 -13.29 9.55 7.75
C GLU A 128 -12.14 9.00 8.59
N THR A 129 -11.02 9.73 8.63
CA THR A 129 -9.84 9.32 9.39
C THR A 129 -9.60 10.28 10.56
N HIS A 130 -9.29 9.77 11.75
CA HIS A 130 -9.21 10.63 12.94
C HIS A 130 -7.86 11.39 12.96
N PRO A 131 -7.83 12.72 13.23
CA PRO A 131 -6.58 13.48 13.32
C PRO A 131 -5.56 12.95 14.36
N GLN A 132 -6.05 12.17 15.32
CA GLN A 132 -5.24 11.55 16.37
C GLN A 132 -4.30 10.50 15.81
N GLU A 133 -4.64 9.85 14.70
CA GLU A 133 -3.77 8.85 14.09
C GLU A 133 -2.45 9.47 13.60
N VAL A 134 -2.52 10.69 13.05
CA VAL A 134 -1.33 11.45 12.63
C VAL A 134 -0.48 11.83 13.84
N THR A 135 -1.10 12.38 14.90
CA THR A 135 -0.37 12.86 16.08
C THR A 135 0.20 11.73 16.92
N GLN A 136 -0.47 10.57 17.00
CA GLN A 136 0.05 9.35 17.63
C GLN A 136 1.33 8.88 16.93
N ALA A 137 1.38 8.97 15.60
CA ALA A 137 2.53 8.54 14.82
C ALA A 137 3.79 9.41 15.07
N TRP A 138 3.65 10.61 15.66
CA TRP A 138 4.77 11.46 16.09
C TRP A 138 5.39 11.00 17.42
N GLY A 139 4.75 10.09 18.15
CA GLY A 139 5.27 9.51 19.39
C GLY A 139 5.58 10.58 20.44
N LYS A 140 6.85 10.65 20.88
CA LYS A 140 7.32 11.63 21.89
C LYS A 140 7.27 13.07 21.42
N HIS A 141 7.11 13.32 20.12
CA HIS A 141 7.00 14.65 19.50
C HIS A 141 5.55 15.16 19.39
N SER A 142 4.59 14.45 19.99
CA SER A 142 3.17 14.82 20.02
C SER A 142 2.84 16.03 20.88
N ALA A 143 3.84 16.75 21.40
CA ALA A 143 3.62 18.01 22.10
C ALA A 143 2.85 18.99 21.19
N PRO A 144 1.92 19.79 21.75
CA PRO A 144 1.19 20.78 20.95
C PRO A 144 2.17 21.69 20.22
N LEU A 145 1.93 21.92 18.92
CA LEU A 145 2.71 22.87 18.13
C LEU A 145 2.57 24.27 18.75
N LYS A 146 3.60 24.72 19.47
CA LYS A 146 3.65 26.05 20.09
C LYS A 146 4.29 27.04 19.12
N GLY A 147 3.57 28.12 18.78
CA GLY A 147 4.05 29.20 17.93
C GLY A 147 3.22 30.46 18.12
N PRO A 148 3.54 31.58 17.44
CA PRO A 148 2.77 32.82 17.53
C PRO A 148 1.35 32.68 16.93
N HIS A 149 1.05 31.55 16.31
CA HIS A 149 -0.23 31.24 15.70
C HIS A 149 -1.26 30.84 16.75
N ARG A 150 -2.43 31.48 16.72
CA ARG A 150 -3.54 31.24 17.67
C ARG A 150 -4.15 29.83 17.57
N GLN A 151 -3.99 29.14 16.43
CA GLN A 151 -4.55 27.81 16.20
C GLN A 151 -3.73 27.07 15.13
N VAL A 152 -3.37 25.81 15.40
CA VAL A 152 -2.75 24.90 14.43
C VAL A 152 -3.71 23.74 14.20
N ASN A 153 -4.19 23.59 12.96
CA ASN A 153 -5.09 22.50 12.60
C ASN A 153 -4.26 21.33 12.06
N VAL A 154 -4.41 20.16 12.69
CA VAL A 154 -3.85 18.89 12.22
C VAL A 154 -4.99 18.13 11.56
N ASN A 155 -4.82 17.82 10.27
CA ASN A 155 -5.80 17.07 9.50
C ASN A 155 -5.19 15.73 9.07
N ASN A 156 -5.99 14.68 9.11
CA ASN A 156 -5.72 13.42 8.43
C ASN A 156 -6.68 13.39 7.24
N ILE A 157 -6.15 13.48 6.03
CA ILE A 157 -6.93 13.61 4.79
C ILE A 157 -7.04 12.22 4.17
#